data_AF-L0F7I2-F1
#
_entry.id   AF-L0F7I2-F1
#
_cell.length_a   1.000
_cell.length_b   1.000
_cell.length_c   1.000
_cell.angle_alpha   90.00
_cell.angle_beta   90.00
_cell.angle_gamma   90.00
#
_symmetry.space_group_name_H-M   'P 1'
#
loop_
_entity.id
_entity.type
_entity.pdbx_description
1 polymer ?
#
loop_
_entity_poly.entity_id
_entity_poly.type
_entity_poly.pdbx_seq_one_letter_code
_entity_poly.pdbx_strand_id
1 'polypeptide(L)'
;MKETLPSSSVLVGCTCQWDDAEHILGLTASGIPRITLDTLPNLRFYIKHLALRGSDGFCEHFLTLSVLVLDYAGSYYTEGNSFQGFWWYRYGVRNVDNCLRSLLDRGFLQVGDLQSAIEKETAAVLKDELKNHGLKVSGKKDELVQRLLIEIPHEELNSRFTKRTYQLTELGKQALEEESYVPYIHRHTLEDMDIWSLNKIIHEPPYMPYRDKIWGYLNKRSMEHFAAGNFGLYRNCRHHMSNFLMEEKKIIDALGMLSEVVFYDLSGLGNNYDPQYLHIFAEHFFPYKDSTVTMAPGITSAVMNCQKELNLTDEELKAALLDRMKRLSAPLHLFTPEECVDIVFMESRGETDALTNIYAKARRRFKQNFPGIKC
;
A
#
# COMPACT_ATOMS: atom_id res chain seq x y z
N MET A 1 -50.52 -7.63 -3.43
CA MET A 1 -50.02 -7.02 -2.18
C MET A 1 -48.51 -6.99 -2.29
N LYS A 2 -47.93 -5.78 -2.24
CA LYS A 2 -46.48 -5.53 -2.30
C LYS A 2 -45.92 -5.76 -0.90
N GLU A 3 -44.92 -6.62 -0.76
CA GLU A 3 -44.08 -6.67 0.43
C GLU A 3 -42.78 -5.91 0.21
N THR A 4 -42.53 -5.02 1.14
CA THR A 4 -41.47 -4.02 1.25
C THR A 4 -40.16 -4.65 1.74
N LEU A 5 -39.06 -4.32 1.07
CA LEU A 5 -37.68 -4.56 1.53
C LEU A 5 -37.33 -3.65 2.73
N PRO A 6 -36.51 -4.10 3.69
CA PRO A 6 -36.15 -3.30 4.85
C PRO A 6 -35.10 -2.23 4.51
N SER A 7 -35.24 -1.09 5.19
CA SER A 7 -34.54 0.17 4.99
C SER A 7 -33.04 0.11 5.28
N SER A 8 -32.28 0.76 4.39
CA SER A 8 -30.88 1.16 4.53
C SER A 8 -30.60 1.92 5.82
N SER A 9 -29.63 1.44 6.60
CA SER A 9 -29.04 2.13 7.74
C SER A 9 -28.20 3.33 7.27
N VAL A 10 -28.78 4.51 7.45
CA VAL A 10 -28.20 5.82 7.78
C VAL A 10 -26.68 5.97 7.57
N LEU A 11 -26.28 6.48 6.40
CA LEU A 11 -25.07 7.29 6.25
C LEU A 11 -25.37 8.66 6.87
N VAL A 12 -24.86 8.92 8.07
CA VAL A 12 -24.88 10.26 8.67
C VAL A 12 -23.88 11.11 7.91
N GLY A 13 -24.38 11.90 6.96
CA GLY A 13 -23.64 13.02 6.40
C GLY A 13 -23.47 14.08 7.48
N CYS A 14 -22.23 14.36 7.88
CA CYS A 14 -21.92 15.54 8.68
C CYS A 14 -22.14 16.79 7.82
N THR A 15 -23.32 17.39 7.93
CA THR A 15 -23.54 18.81 7.64
C THR A 15 -23.10 19.61 8.86
N CYS A 16 -21.88 20.15 8.85
CA CYS A 16 -21.48 21.12 9.86
C CYS A 16 -22.14 22.47 9.55
N GLN A 17 -23.25 22.76 10.23
CA GLN A 17 -23.73 24.13 10.41
C GLN A 17 -22.88 24.80 11.48
N TRP A 18 -22.47 26.03 11.19
CA TRP A 18 -21.57 26.86 11.97
C TRP A 18 -22.39 27.68 12.95
N ASP A 19 -22.19 27.44 14.24
CA ASP A 19 -22.27 28.38 15.36
C ASP A 19 -21.49 27.70 16.52
N ASP A 20 -20.74 28.46 17.32
CA ASP A 20 -19.96 28.03 18.51
C ASP A 20 -18.42 27.87 18.39
N ALA A 21 -17.74 28.74 17.64
CA ALA A 21 -16.26 28.79 17.61
C ALA A 21 -15.64 30.05 18.28
N GLU A 22 -16.30 30.67 19.27
CA GLU A 22 -15.73 31.81 20.01
C GLU A 22 -15.21 31.50 21.43
N HIS A 23 -15.33 30.27 21.94
CA HIS A 23 -15.08 30.04 23.37
C HIS A 23 -13.75 29.37 23.77
N ILE A 24 -12.88 29.04 22.82
CA ILE A 24 -11.57 28.42 23.10
C ILE A 24 -10.49 29.33 22.54
N LEU A 25 -10.07 30.33 23.31
CA LEU A 25 -8.65 30.72 23.48
C LEU A 25 -8.45 32.00 24.31
N GLY A 26 -9.48 32.77 24.67
CA GLY A 26 -9.33 33.86 25.66
C GLY A 26 -8.18 34.84 25.37
N LEU A 27 -7.91 35.15 24.10
CA LEU A 27 -6.88 36.10 23.70
C LEU A 27 -7.51 37.47 23.47
N THR A 28 -7.63 38.26 24.54
CA THR A 28 -7.83 39.71 24.39
C THR A 28 -6.50 40.36 24.01
N ALA A 29 -6.55 41.24 23.02
CA ALA A 29 -5.41 41.90 22.40
C ALA A 29 -4.61 42.78 23.39
N SER A 30 -3.55 42.23 23.99
CA SER A 30 -2.34 42.97 24.39
C SER A 30 -1.31 42.03 25.03
N GLY A 31 -0.24 41.71 24.30
CA GLY A 31 0.94 41.05 24.85
C GLY A 31 1.39 39.83 24.06
N ILE A 32 2.20 40.06 23.01
CA ILE A 32 2.94 38.98 22.34
C ILE A 32 4.35 38.94 22.96
N PRO A 33 4.76 37.88 23.67
CA PRO A 33 6.18 37.67 23.96
C PRO A 33 6.88 37.29 22.66
N ARG A 34 8.02 37.92 22.37
CA ARG A 34 8.95 37.48 21.32
C ARG A 34 9.44 36.06 21.64
N ILE A 35 8.83 35.06 21.00
CA ILE A 35 9.38 33.71 20.94
C ILE A 35 10.27 33.65 19.70
N THR A 36 11.56 33.38 19.90
CA THR A 36 12.55 33.21 18.84
C THR A 36 12.23 31.97 18.00
N LEU A 37 12.47 32.08 16.69
CA LEU A 37 11.98 31.20 15.61
C LEU A 37 12.53 29.75 15.62
N ASP A 38 13.40 29.40 16.57
CA ASP A 38 14.32 28.27 16.43
C ASP A 38 14.04 27.07 17.35
N THR A 39 12.97 27.06 18.14
CA THR A 39 12.79 26.03 19.20
C THR A 39 11.54 25.14 19.11
N LEU A 40 10.78 25.11 18.01
CA LEU A 40 9.60 24.23 17.95
C LEU A 40 9.41 23.59 16.55
N PRO A 41 9.62 22.27 16.39
CA PRO A 41 9.10 21.50 15.24
C PRO A 41 7.59 21.75 15.02
N ASN A 42 6.89 21.99 16.12
CA ASN A 42 5.46 22.30 16.15
C ASN A 42 5.09 23.64 15.51
N LEU A 43 6.00 24.63 15.42
CA LEU A 43 5.69 25.94 14.83
C LEU A 43 5.74 25.88 13.29
N ARG A 44 6.69 25.13 12.71
CA ARG A 44 6.70 24.80 11.28
C ARG A 44 5.46 24.01 10.90
N PHE A 45 5.08 23.02 11.72
CA PHE A 45 3.83 22.27 11.57
C PHE A 45 2.61 23.22 11.58
N TYR A 46 2.53 24.14 12.54
CA TYR A 46 1.40 25.08 12.69
C TYR A 46 1.31 26.09 11.54
N ILE A 47 2.42 26.72 11.14
CA ILE A 47 2.46 27.67 10.02
C ILE A 47 2.14 26.97 8.69
N LYS A 48 2.63 25.74 8.50
CA LYS A 48 2.33 24.91 7.32
C LYS A 48 0.84 24.50 7.29
N HIS A 49 0.29 24.08 8.43
CA HIS A 49 -1.14 23.81 8.57
C HIS A 49 -1.99 25.04 8.22
N LEU A 50 -1.57 26.24 8.63
CA LEU A 50 -2.22 27.50 8.27
C LEU A 50 -2.11 27.83 6.77
N ALA A 51 -0.94 27.63 6.16
CA ALA A 51 -0.75 27.80 4.71
C ALA A 51 -1.56 26.79 3.88
N LEU A 52 -1.82 25.61 4.45
CA LEU A 52 -2.62 24.58 3.82
C LEU A 52 -4.14 24.77 4.03
N ARG A 53 -4.54 25.44 5.13
CA ARG A 53 -5.94 25.70 5.49
C ARG A 53 -6.59 26.84 4.70
N GLY A 54 -5.81 27.74 4.09
CA GLY A 54 -6.35 28.94 3.44
C GLY A 54 -7.13 29.83 4.42
N SER A 55 -7.63 30.97 3.96
CA SER A 55 -8.47 31.88 4.75
C SER A 55 -9.87 31.33 5.08
N ASP A 56 -10.21 30.14 4.57
CA ASP A 56 -11.60 29.69 4.45
C ASP A 56 -11.94 28.49 5.35
N GLY A 57 -11.07 28.14 6.32
CA GLY A 57 -11.40 27.17 7.36
C GLY A 57 -11.51 25.71 6.88
N PHE A 58 -10.62 25.26 5.98
CA PHE A 58 -10.66 23.89 5.47
C PHE A 58 -10.33 22.83 6.54
N CYS A 59 -11.16 21.79 6.63
CA CYS A 59 -11.03 20.64 7.53
C CYS A 59 -9.75 19.82 7.24
N GLU A 60 -9.13 19.21 8.26
CA GLU A 60 -7.91 18.37 8.12
C GLU A 60 -8.04 17.27 7.06
N HIS A 61 -9.26 16.78 6.81
CA HIS A 61 -9.55 15.82 5.73
C HIS A 61 -9.26 16.40 4.33
N PHE A 62 -9.38 17.71 4.11
CA PHE A 62 -9.07 18.28 2.81
C PHE A 62 -7.55 18.26 2.51
N LEU A 63 -6.73 18.24 3.56
CA LEU A 63 -5.27 18.24 3.42
C LEU A 63 -4.74 16.89 2.92
N THR A 64 -5.08 15.79 3.60
CA THR A 64 -4.58 14.45 3.24
C THR A 64 -4.98 14.08 1.82
N LEU A 65 -6.20 14.42 1.39
CA LEU A 65 -6.63 14.22 0.00
C LEU A 65 -5.84 15.10 -0.98
N SER A 66 -5.58 16.37 -0.62
CA SER A 66 -4.78 17.27 -1.46
C SER A 66 -3.37 16.73 -1.71
N VAL A 67 -2.76 16.08 -0.72
CA VAL A 67 -1.47 15.39 -0.87
C VAL A 67 -1.57 14.25 -1.89
N LEU A 68 -2.65 13.46 -1.85
CA LEU A 68 -2.85 12.40 -2.84
C LEU A 68 -3.06 12.98 -4.26
N VAL A 69 -3.82 14.06 -4.40
CA VAL A 69 -3.98 14.75 -5.70
C VAL A 69 -2.64 15.29 -6.19
N LEU A 70 -1.83 15.84 -5.28
CA LEU A 70 -0.49 16.35 -5.56
C LEU A 70 0.44 15.25 -6.09
N ASP A 71 0.41 14.05 -5.52
CA ASP A 71 1.18 12.87 -5.98
C ASP A 71 0.80 12.46 -7.41
N TYR A 72 -0.48 12.60 -7.78
CA TYR A 72 -0.98 12.30 -9.13
C TYR A 72 -0.84 13.47 -10.11
N ALA A 73 -0.53 14.69 -9.66
CA ALA A 73 -0.63 15.90 -10.47
C ALA A 73 0.18 15.83 -11.77
N GLY A 74 1.41 15.31 -11.72
CA GLY A 74 2.26 15.13 -12.91
C GLY A 74 1.72 14.13 -13.95
N SER A 75 0.71 13.35 -13.59
CA SER A 75 0.00 12.48 -14.53
C SER A 75 -1.09 13.21 -15.33
N TYR A 76 -1.52 14.39 -14.89
CA TYR A 76 -2.63 15.16 -15.46
C TYR A 76 -2.14 16.34 -16.32
N TYR A 77 -2.93 16.63 -17.34
CA TYR A 77 -2.81 17.84 -18.16
C TYR A 77 -3.43 19.04 -17.41
N THR A 78 -3.17 20.26 -17.86
CA THR A 78 -3.83 21.46 -17.32
C THR A 78 -5.27 21.62 -17.80
N GLU A 79 -5.68 20.84 -18.80
CA GLU A 79 -7.01 20.84 -19.38
C GLU A 79 -7.38 19.49 -20.00
N GLY A 80 -8.68 19.21 -20.12
CA GLY A 80 -9.18 18.04 -20.84
C GLY A 80 -8.86 16.69 -20.18
N ASN A 81 -8.71 16.66 -18.85
CA ASN A 81 -8.44 15.43 -18.12
C ASN A 81 -9.66 14.50 -18.04
N SER A 82 -9.36 13.21 -17.99
CA SER A 82 -10.25 12.18 -17.43
C SER A 82 -9.59 11.59 -16.20
N PHE A 83 -10.30 11.57 -15.07
CA PHE A 83 -9.77 11.10 -13.81
C PHE A 83 -10.10 9.62 -13.56
N GLN A 84 -9.22 8.94 -12.83
CA GLN A 84 -9.40 7.55 -12.42
C GLN A 84 -10.63 7.43 -11.50
N GLY A 85 -11.39 6.33 -11.63
CA GLY A 85 -12.64 6.15 -10.87
C GLY A 85 -12.47 6.16 -9.34
N PHE A 86 -11.27 5.83 -8.84
CA PHE A 86 -11.01 5.72 -7.39
C PHE A 86 -11.21 7.03 -6.65
N TRP A 87 -11.03 8.16 -7.32
CA TRP A 87 -11.31 9.48 -6.74
C TRP A 87 -12.74 9.55 -6.22
N TRP A 88 -13.70 9.04 -7.00
CA TRP A 88 -15.10 8.99 -6.59
C TRP A 88 -15.36 7.84 -5.61
N TYR A 89 -15.07 6.58 -5.99
CA TYR A 89 -15.55 5.43 -5.21
C TYR A 89 -14.80 5.20 -3.90
N ARG A 90 -13.56 5.68 -3.75
CA ARG A 90 -12.81 5.59 -2.47
C ARG A 90 -12.86 6.88 -1.67
N TYR A 91 -12.87 8.04 -2.34
CA TYR A 91 -12.66 9.33 -1.67
C TYR A 91 -13.80 10.34 -1.84
N GLY A 92 -14.85 10.02 -2.59
CA GLY A 92 -15.98 10.92 -2.81
C GLY A 92 -15.66 12.18 -3.62
N VAL A 93 -14.50 12.21 -4.30
CA VAL A 93 -14.04 13.38 -5.06
C VAL A 93 -14.62 13.35 -6.46
N ARG A 94 -15.49 14.32 -6.73
CA ARG A 94 -16.12 14.48 -8.06
C ARG A 94 -15.37 15.42 -9.00
N ASN A 95 -14.63 16.38 -8.44
CA ASN A 95 -13.97 17.42 -9.22
C ASN A 95 -12.50 17.54 -8.79
N VAL A 96 -11.66 16.71 -9.41
CA VAL A 96 -10.21 16.71 -9.16
C VAL A 96 -9.54 17.95 -9.77
N ASP A 97 -10.07 18.51 -10.86
CA ASP A 97 -9.57 19.76 -11.46
C ASP A 97 -9.60 20.93 -10.46
N ASN A 98 -10.66 21.04 -9.65
CA ASN A 98 -10.73 22.08 -8.60
C ASN A 98 -9.60 21.92 -7.57
N CYS A 99 -9.26 20.70 -7.17
CA CYS A 99 -8.15 20.44 -6.28
C CYS A 99 -6.80 20.82 -6.94
N LEU A 100 -6.61 20.47 -8.22
CA LEU A 100 -5.40 20.83 -8.98
C LEU A 100 -5.23 22.35 -9.12
N ARG A 101 -6.32 23.07 -9.41
CA ARG A 101 -6.32 24.55 -9.46
C ARG A 101 -5.97 25.16 -8.11
N SER A 102 -6.56 24.67 -7.01
CA SER A 102 -6.20 25.14 -5.67
C SER A 102 -4.72 24.90 -5.34
N LEU A 103 -4.17 23.73 -5.70
CA LEU A 103 -2.76 23.42 -5.51
C LEU A 103 -1.83 24.31 -6.35
N LEU A 104 -2.26 24.68 -7.56
CA LEU A 104 -1.57 25.64 -8.42
C LEU A 104 -1.59 27.04 -7.80
N ASP A 105 -2.78 27.53 -7.41
CA ASP A 105 -2.95 28.87 -6.81
C ASP A 105 -2.17 29.03 -5.50
N ARG A 106 -2.02 27.93 -4.75
CA ARG A 106 -1.25 27.87 -3.49
C ARG A 106 0.24 27.61 -3.69
N GLY A 107 0.71 27.48 -4.94
CA GLY A 107 2.13 27.34 -5.28
C GLY A 107 2.74 25.96 -5.02
N PHE A 108 1.93 24.91 -4.78
CA PHE A 108 2.42 23.52 -4.72
C PHE A 108 2.66 22.94 -6.12
N LEU A 109 1.93 23.46 -7.11
CA LEU A 109 2.09 23.12 -8.52
C LEU A 109 2.50 24.34 -9.33
N GLN A 110 3.08 24.08 -10.49
CA GLN A 110 3.28 25.03 -11.57
C GLN A 110 2.87 24.39 -12.90
N VAL A 111 2.60 25.22 -13.91
CA VAL A 111 2.40 24.73 -15.28
C VAL A 111 3.73 24.22 -15.81
N GLY A 112 3.74 23.01 -16.35
CA GLY A 112 4.94 22.39 -16.88
C GLY A 112 5.51 23.13 -18.08
N ASP A 113 6.79 22.89 -18.35
CA ASP A 113 7.50 23.49 -19.47
C ASP A 113 7.33 22.69 -20.77
N LEU A 114 7.87 23.24 -21.86
CA LEU A 114 7.86 22.61 -23.17
C LEU A 114 8.55 21.24 -23.13
N GLN A 115 9.70 21.14 -22.43
CA GLN A 115 10.42 19.88 -22.30
C GLN A 115 9.51 18.79 -21.72
N SER A 116 8.81 19.08 -20.63
CA SER A 116 7.94 18.10 -19.97
C SER A 116 6.73 17.71 -20.81
N ALA A 117 6.21 18.65 -21.62
CA ALA A 117 5.16 18.33 -22.58
C ALA A 117 5.66 17.33 -23.64
N ILE A 118 6.87 17.54 -24.18
CA ILE A 118 7.48 16.62 -25.15
C ILE A 118 7.80 15.27 -24.49
N GLU A 119 8.31 15.25 -23.26
CA GLU A 119 8.60 14.02 -22.52
C GLU A 119 7.34 13.19 -22.22
N LYS A 120 6.15 13.81 -22.20
CA LYS A 120 4.89 13.09 -22.00
C LYS A 120 4.43 12.32 -23.23
N GLU A 121 4.89 12.73 -24.41
CA GLU A 121 4.48 12.11 -25.67
C GLU A 121 5.02 10.70 -25.86
N THR A 122 4.37 9.95 -26.74
CA THR A 122 4.83 8.59 -27.06
C THR A 122 6.09 8.63 -27.93
N ALA A 123 6.93 7.61 -27.84
CA ALA A 123 8.11 7.51 -28.69
C ALA A 123 7.76 7.50 -30.19
N ALA A 124 6.56 7.06 -30.58
CA ALA A 124 6.08 7.14 -31.96
C ALA A 124 5.87 8.59 -32.39
N VAL A 125 5.13 9.38 -31.60
CA VAL A 125 4.90 10.81 -31.86
C VAL A 125 6.21 11.58 -31.99
N LEU A 126 7.18 11.33 -31.09
CA LEU A 126 8.49 11.98 -31.14
C LEU A 126 9.27 11.63 -32.41
N LYS A 127 9.23 10.36 -32.84
CA LYS A 127 9.91 9.91 -34.06
C LYS A 127 9.27 10.48 -35.31
N ASP A 128 7.95 10.56 -35.35
CA ASP A 128 7.22 11.16 -36.46
C ASP A 128 7.55 12.65 -36.58
N GLU A 129 7.62 13.37 -35.46
CA GLU A 129 8.01 14.79 -35.45
C GLU A 129 9.44 14.98 -35.94
N LEU A 130 10.40 14.20 -35.42
CA LEU A 130 11.79 14.24 -35.91
C LEU A 130 11.89 13.93 -37.42
N LYS A 131 11.10 12.98 -37.91
CA LYS A 131 11.08 12.60 -39.32
C LYS A 131 10.55 13.74 -40.21
N ASN A 132 9.53 14.47 -39.77
CA ASN A 132 8.98 15.62 -40.50
C ASN A 132 10.04 16.71 -40.72
N HIS A 133 11.00 16.80 -39.80
CA HIS A 133 12.14 17.71 -39.84
C HIS A 133 13.41 17.12 -40.49
N GLY A 134 13.32 15.92 -41.05
CA GLY A 134 14.48 15.24 -41.66
C GLY A 134 15.56 14.82 -40.65
N LEU A 135 15.24 14.80 -39.36
CA LEU A 135 16.16 14.47 -38.28
C LEU A 135 16.22 12.97 -38.02
N LYS A 136 17.31 12.54 -37.39
CA LYS A 136 17.53 11.14 -37.02
C LYS A 136 16.45 10.67 -36.03
N VAL A 137 15.82 9.53 -36.29
CA VAL A 137 14.73 8.96 -35.45
C VAL A 137 15.17 7.79 -34.55
N SER A 138 16.43 7.39 -34.62
CA SER A 138 16.99 6.35 -33.74
C SER A 138 17.40 6.93 -32.38
N GLY A 139 17.28 6.13 -31.32
CA GLY A 139 17.77 6.49 -29.98
C GLY A 139 16.80 6.09 -28.88
N LYS A 140 17.23 6.25 -27.64
CA LYS A 140 16.35 6.21 -26.46
C LYS A 140 15.42 7.43 -26.46
N LYS A 141 14.30 7.36 -25.73
CA LYS A 141 13.30 8.45 -25.69
C LYS A 141 13.93 9.80 -25.35
N ASP A 142 14.76 9.85 -24.32
CA ASP A 142 15.41 11.08 -23.85
C ASP A 142 16.30 11.70 -24.92
N GLU A 143 16.98 10.88 -25.73
CA GLU A 143 17.79 11.36 -26.87
C GLU A 143 16.92 11.96 -27.97
N LEU A 144 15.70 11.44 -28.18
CA LEU A 144 14.75 12.00 -29.14
C LEU A 144 14.21 13.34 -28.65
N VAL A 145 13.86 13.44 -27.35
CA VAL A 145 13.40 14.68 -26.72
C VAL A 145 14.46 15.77 -26.83
N GLN A 146 15.71 15.47 -26.44
CA GLN A 146 16.82 16.43 -26.51
C GLN A 146 17.08 16.89 -27.94
N ARG A 147 16.98 15.97 -28.93
CA ARG A 147 17.14 16.34 -30.34
C ARG A 147 16.06 17.31 -30.82
N LEU A 148 14.80 17.08 -30.44
CA LEU A 148 13.73 18.03 -30.76
C LEU A 148 14.04 19.41 -30.18
N LEU A 149 14.39 19.48 -28.88
CA LEU A 149 14.67 20.75 -28.18
C LEU A 149 15.87 21.52 -28.73
N ILE A 150 16.90 20.83 -29.25
CA ILE A 150 18.12 21.46 -29.78
C ILE A 150 17.95 21.90 -31.23
N GLU A 151 17.37 21.03 -32.07
CA GLU A 151 17.37 21.20 -33.53
C GLU A 151 16.15 21.96 -34.06
N ILE A 152 15.04 22.01 -33.31
CA ILE A 152 13.78 22.63 -33.74
C ILE A 152 13.50 23.88 -32.90
N PRO A 153 13.14 25.03 -33.52
CA PRO A 153 12.80 26.24 -32.80
C PRO A 153 11.70 26.03 -31.75
N HIS A 154 11.90 26.58 -30.55
CA HIS A 154 10.95 26.44 -29.44
C HIS A 154 9.55 26.97 -29.78
N GLU A 155 9.42 28.01 -30.61
CA GLU A 155 8.11 28.55 -31.03
C GLU A 155 7.30 27.52 -31.83
N GLU A 156 7.96 26.79 -32.72
CA GLU A 156 7.34 25.73 -33.51
C GLU A 156 6.92 24.56 -32.61
N LEU A 157 7.83 24.11 -31.73
CA LEU A 157 7.53 23.06 -30.77
C LEU A 157 6.40 23.45 -29.81
N ASN A 158 6.33 24.70 -29.36
CA ASN A 158 5.22 25.19 -28.53
C ASN A 158 3.89 25.18 -29.27
N SER A 159 3.90 25.43 -30.58
CA SER A 159 2.72 25.36 -31.43
C SER A 159 2.26 23.91 -31.68
N ARG A 160 3.22 22.98 -31.75
CA ARG A 160 2.96 21.55 -31.94
C ARG A 160 2.47 20.88 -30.68
N PHE A 161 3.18 21.09 -29.58
CA PHE A 161 2.90 20.54 -28.26
C PHE A 161 2.28 21.65 -27.44
N THR A 162 0.96 21.83 -27.53
CA THR A 162 0.24 22.91 -26.82
C THR A 162 -0.21 22.48 -25.43
N LYS A 163 -0.50 21.20 -25.24
CA LYS A 163 -0.95 20.65 -23.96
C LYS A 163 0.19 20.65 -22.95
N ARG A 164 -0.09 21.12 -21.75
CA ARG A 164 0.86 21.16 -20.63
C ARG A 164 0.38 20.26 -19.51
N THR A 165 1.31 19.75 -18.72
CA THR A 165 1.00 18.99 -17.50
C THR A 165 1.27 19.85 -16.27
N TYR A 166 0.78 19.42 -15.12
CA TYR A 166 1.25 19.99 -13.87
C TYR A 166 2.66 19.51 -13.55
N GLN A 167 3.45 20.35 -12.91
CA GLN A 167 4.74 20.01 -12.32
C GLN A 167 4.74 20.41 -10.84
N LEU A 168 5.45 19.62 -10.03
CA LEU A 168 5.68 19.94 -8.63
C LEU A 168 6.68 21.10 -8.52
N THR A 169 6.34 22.10 -7.72
CA THR A 169 7.32 23.09 -7.22
C THR A 169 8.16 22.45 -6.11
N GLU A 170 9.20 23.12 -5.63
CA GLU A 170 9.94 22.67 -4.44
C GLU A 170 9.04 22.54 -3.20
N LEU A 171 8.07 23.45 -3.04
CA LEU A 171 7.05 23.37 -2.00
C LEU A 171 6.17 22.11 -2.16
N GLY A 172 5.78 21.80 -3.40
CA GLY A 172 5.06 20.58 -3.73
C GLY A 172 5.83 19.31 -3.38
N LYS A 173 7.12 19.25 -3.75
CA LYS A 173 7.99 18.11 -3.44
C LYS A 173 8.15 17.91 -1.93
N GLN A 174 8.42 19.00 -1.19
CA GLN A 174 8.54 18.94 0.27
C GLN A 174 7.25 18.44 0.94
N ALA A 175 6.08 18.89 0.47
CA ALA A 175 4.80 18.44 1.00
C ALA A 175 4.58 16.94 0.78
N LEU A 176 4.97 16.40 -0.38
CA LEU A 176 4.88 14.96 -0.65
C LEU A 176 5.86 14.12 0.16
N GLU A 177 7.06 14.64 0.41
CA GLU A 177 8.06 13.95 1.23
C GLU A 177 7.59 13.83 2.69
N GLU A 178 7.14 14.94 3.27
CA GLU A 178 6.66 14.99 4.66
C GLU A 178 5.40 14.13 4.87
N GLU A 179 4.52 14.06 3.88
CA GLU A 179 3.24 13.33 3.95
C GLU A 179 3.28 12.02 3.13
N SER A 180 4.48 11.44 2.96
CA SER A 180 4.72 10.27 2.10
C SER A 180 3.92 9.01 2.46
N TYR A 181 3.38 8.96 3.68
CA TYR A 181 2.47 7.89 4.12
C TYR A 181 1.14 7.88 3.34
N VAL A 182 0.68 9.03 2.83
CA VAL A 182 -0.58 9.14 2.07
C VAL A 182 -0.52 8.37 0.76
N PRO A 183 0.41 8.66 -0.18
CA PRO A 183 0.53 7.86 -1.40
C PRO A 183 0.93 6.42 -1.10
N TYR A 184 1.67 6.18 -0.01
CA TYR A 184 2.01 4.82 0.42
C TYR A 184 0.76 4.00 0.72
N ILE A 185 -0.11 4.43 1.66
CA ILE A 185 -1.30 3.65 2.05
C ILE A 185 -2.38 3.63 0.96
N HIS A 186 -2.42 4.63 0.07
CA HIS A 186 -3.29 4.58 -1.10
C HIS A 186 -2.98 3.36 -1.98
N ARG A 187 -1.68 3.08 -2.19
CA ARG A 187 -1.16 2.00 -3.05
C ARG A 187 -1.03 0.67 -2.31
N HIS A 188 -0.91 0.69 -0.99
CA HIS A 188 -0.76 -0.51 -0.16
C HIS A 188 -2.01 -0.69 0.70
N THR A 189 -2.89 -1.62 0.32
CA THR A 189 -4.05 -1.96 1.15
C THR A 189 -3.57 -2.75 2.36
N LEU A 190 -3.72 -2.18 3.55
CA LEU A 190 -3.33 -2.79 4.83
C LEU A 190 -4.57 -2.94 5.71
N GLU A 191 -5.21 -4.10 5.61
CA GLU A 191 -6.52 -4.34 6.24
C GLU A 191 -7.55 -3.25 5.91
N ASP A 192 -8.08 -2.59 6.93
CA ASP A 192 -9.05 -1.49 6.90
C ASP A 192 -8.40 -0.11 6.98
N MET A 193 -7.06 -0.04 6.94
CA MET A 193 -6.34 1.23 6.95
C MET A 193 -6.45 1.95 5.60
N ASP A 194 -6.71 3.25 5.68
CA ASP A 194 -6.82 4.17 4.55
C ASP A 194 -6.06 5.46 4.84
N ILE A 195 -6.15 6.43 3.92
CA ILE A 195 -5.43 7.71 4.07
C ILE A 195 -5.88 8.47 5.33
N TRP A 196 -7.12 8.30 5.78
CA TRP A 196 -7.71 9.04 6.90
C TRP A 196 -7.31 8.43 8.24
N SER A 197 -7.49 7.13 8.38
CA SER A 197 -7.15 6.38 9.59
C SER A 197 -5.65 6.42 9.84
N LEU A 198 -4.81 6.30 8.80
CA LEU A 198 -3.37 6.47 8.95
C LEU A 198 -3.00 7.92 9.32
N ASN A 199 -3.60 8.92 8.66
CA ASN A 199 -3.40 10.33 9.02
C ASN A 199 -3.70 10.58 10.50
N LYS A 200 -4.74 9.95 11.05
CA LYS A 200 -5.04 10.04 12.49
C LYS A 200 -3.93 9.41 13.35
N ILE A 201 -3.53 8.18 13.03
CA ILE A 201 -2.53 7.43 13.80
C ILE A 201 -1.17 8.14 13.87
N ILE A 202 -0.74 8.78 12.78
CA ILE A 202 0.57 9.44 12.74
C ILE A 202 0.62 10.72 13.60
N HIS A 203 -0.53 11.38 13.81
CA HIS A 203 -0.65 12.60 14.60
C HIS A 203 -0.95 12.32 16.08
N GLU A 204 -1.13 11.05 16.44
CA GLU A 204 -1.24 10.63 17.83
C GLU A 204 0.15 10.33 18.41
N PRO A 205 0.44 10.72 19.67
CA PRO A 205 1.67 10.31 20.35
C PRO A 205 1.80 8.78 20.48
N PRO A 206 3.02 8.21 20.48
CA PRO A 206 4.30 8.88 20.28
C PRO A 206 4.53 9.27 18.82
N TYR A 207 5.11 10.44 18.57
CA TYR A 207 5.48 10.87 17.22
C TYR A 207 6.70 10.07 16.74
N MET A 208 6.54 9.37 15.63
CA MET A 208 7.55 8.45 15.08
C MET A 208 7.31 8.27 13.58
N PRO A 209 8.26 7.68 12.83
CA PRO A 209 8.08 7.38 11.42
C PRO A 209 6.77 6.62 11.15
N TYR A 210 6.07 6.96 10.07
CA TYR A 210 4.78 6.32 9.74
C TYR A 210 4.90 4.80 9.58
N ARG A 211 6.07 4.30 9.14
CA ARG A 211 6.33 2.86 9.01
C ARG A 211 6.27 2.16 10.37
N ASP A 212 6.83 2.77 11.41
CA ASP A 212 6.78 2.22 12.76
C ASP A 212 5.37 2.27 13.35
N LYS A 213 4.60 3.32 13.01
CA LYS A 213 3.17 3.39 13.34
C LYS A 213 2.38 2.24 12.70
N ILE A 214 2.61 2.00 11.41
CA ILE A 214 1.98 0.88 10.69
C ILE A 214 2.43 -0.45 11.28
N TRP A 215 3.70 -0.61 11.60
CA TRP A 215 4.23 -1.82 12.25
C TRP A 215 3.55 -2.10 13.60
N GLY A 216 3.41 -1.06 14.43
CA GLY A 216 2.69 -1.14 15.70
C GLY A 216 1.21 -1.51 15.51
N TYR A 217 0.57 -0.92 14.49
CA TYR A 217 -0.79 -1.26 14.09
C TYR A 217 -0.92 -2.74 13.70
N LEU A 218 -0.13 -3.22 12.74
CA LEU A 218 -0.16 -4.59 12.26
C LEU A 218 0.13 -5.60 13.38
N ASN A 219 1.05 -5.29 14.29
CA ASN A 219 1.29 -6.14 15.46
C ASN A 219 0.05 -6.24 16.34
N LYS A 220 -0.56 -5.11 16.70
CA LYS A 220 -1.78 -5.10 17.51
C LYS A 220 -2.89 -5.92 16.82
N ARG A 221 -3.14 -5.65 15.54
CA ARG A 221 -4.14 -6.36 14.73
C ARG A 221 -3.87 -7.85 14.64
N SER A 222 -2.61 -8.26 14.43
CA SER A 222 -2.25 -9.67 14.43
C SER A 222 -2.65 -10.35 15.74
N MET A 223 -2.39 -9.73 16.89
CA MET A 223 -2.78 -10.31 18.18
C MET A 223 -4.30 -10.40 18.35
N GLU A 224 -5.05 -9.38 17.90
CA GLU A 224 -6.52 -9.41 17.89
C GLU A 224 -7.06 -10.55 17.02
N HIS A 225 -6.53 -10.71 15.81
CA HIS A 225 -6.91 -11.79 14.90
C HIS A 225 -6.60 -13.17 15.48
N PHE A 226 -5.41 -13.33 16.07
CA PHE A 226 -5.02 -14.57 16.73
C PHE A 226 -5.98 -14.93 17.87
N ALA A 227 -6.29 -13.97 18.75
CA ALA A 227 -7.20 -14.18 19.86
C ALA A 227 -8.64 -14.50 19.42
N ALA A 228 -9.07 -13.96 18.28
CA ALA A 228 -10.38 -14.21 17.67
C ALA A 228 -10.44 -15.50 16.82
N GLY A 229 -9.35 -16.27 16.72
CA GLY A 229 -9.30 -17.46 15.85
C GLY A 229 -9.30 -17.14 14.35
N ASN A 230 -8.92 -15.91 13.96
CA ASN A 230 -8.83 -15.45 12.59
C ASN A 230 -7.42 -15.64 12.01
N PHE A 231 -6.99 -16.89 11.83
CA PHE A 231 -5.61 -17.19 11.44
C PHE A 231 -5.26 -16.77 10.01
N GLY A 232 -6.24 -16.72 9.11
CA GLY A 232 -6.06 -16.17 7.77
C GLY A 232 -5.75 -14.67 7.79
N LEU A 233 -6.44 -13.89 8.64
CA LEU A 233 -6.14 -12.48 8.85
C LEU A 233 -4.83 -12.27 9.61
N TYR A 234 -4.54 -13.11 10.61
CA TYR A 234 -3.26 -13.12 11.32
C TYR A 234 -2.07 -13.22 10.35
N ARG A 235 -2.08 -14.24 9.48
CA ARG A 235 -0.98 -14.44 8.53
C ARG A 235 -0.90 -13.33 7.50
N ASN A 236 -2.01 -12.65 7.17
CA ASN A 236 -1.99 -11.47 6.30
C ASN A 236 -1.20 -10.33 6.95
N CYS A 237 -1.39 -10.08 8.26
CA CYS A 237 -0.59 -9.10 8.99
C CYS A 237 0.91 -9.45 8.90
N ARG A 238 1.27 -10.72 9.15
CA ARG A 238 2.67 -11.19 9.07
C ARG A 238 3.27 -11.03 7.67
N HIS A 239 2.50 -11.32 6.63
CA HIS A 239 2.93 -11.10 5.25
C HIS A 239 3.11 -9.61 4.91
N HIS A 240 2.21 -8.74 5.37
CA HIS A 240 2.42 -7.29 5.22
C HIS A 240 3.69 -6.83 5.93
N MET A 241 3.92 -7.31 7.15
CA MET A 241 5.15 -7.03 7.91
C MET A 241 6.41 -7.54 7.19
N SER A 242 6.38 -8.70 6.52
CA SER A 242 7.52 -9.15 5.71
C SER A 242 7.80 -8.20 4.54
N ASN A 243 6.75 -7.67 3.89
CA ASN A 243 6.91 -6.73 2.78
C ASN A 243 7.57 -5.42 3.23
N PHE A 244 7.22 -4.88 4.40
CA PHE A 244 7.91 -3.74 5.01
C PHE A 244 9.41 -4.01 5.19
N LEU A 245 9.75 -5.17 5.73
CA LEU A 245 11.15 -5.55 5.96
C LEU A 245 11.91 -5.73 4.63
N MET A 246 11.26 -6.27 3.60
CA MET A 246 11.85 -6.36 2.25
C MET A 246 12.13 -4.99 1.65
N GLU A 247 11.19 -4.04 1.78
CA GLU A 247 11.36 -2.65 1.34
C GLU A 247 12.53 -1.97 2.08
N GLU A 248 12.70 -2.25 3.37
CA GLU A 248 13.79 -1.75 4.22
C GLU A 248 15.11 -2.52 4.08
N LYS A 249 15.19 -3.50 3.17
CA LYS A 249 16.36 -4.37 2.98
C LYS A 249 16.77 -5.20 4.21
N LYS A 250 15.85 -5.41 5.14
CA LYS A 250 15.98 -6.32 6.30
C LYS A 250 15.56 -7.73 5.91
N ILE A 251 16.29 -8.33 4.97
CA ILE A 251 15.85 -9.56 4.27
C ILE A 251 15.78 -10.78 5.20
N ILE A 252 16.70 -10.90 6.17
CA ILE A 252 16.69 -12.00 7.15
C ILE A 252 15.43 -11.94 8.02
N ASP A 253 15.07 -10.75 8.50
CA ASP A 253 13.86 -10.57 9.31
C ASP A 253 12.61 -10.84 8.47
N ALA A 254 12.61 -10.42 7.20
CA ALA A 254 11.52 -10.69 6.26
C ALA A 254 11.31 -12.20 6.06
N LEU A 255 12.41 -12.95 5.90
CA LEU A 255 12.38 -14.42 5.82
C LEU A 255 11.81 -15.03 7.11
N GLY A 256 12.13 -14.47 8.28
CA GLY A 256 11.55 -14.88 9.55
C GLY A 256 10.03 -14.70 9.61
N MET A 257 9.51 -13.57 9.10
CA MET A 257 8.07 -13.33 8.98
C MET A 257 7.42 -14.27 7.97
N LEU A 258 8.05 -14.49 6.81
CA LEU A 258 7.54 -15.42 5.80
C LEU A 258 7.53 -16.86 6.29
N SER A 259 8.52 -17.29 7.07
CA SER A 259 8.54 -18.62 7.70
C SER A 259 7.30 -18.86 8.56
N GLU A 260 6.87 -17.83 9.28
CA GLU A 260 5.66 -17.85 10.08
C GLU A 260 4.39 -17.86 9.21
N VAL A 261 4.37 -17.09 8.11
CA VAL A 261 3.27 -17.15 7.14
C VAL A 261 3.11 -18.56 6.58
N VAL A 262 4.21 -19.19 6.13
CA VAL A 262 4.21 -20.57 5.62
C VAL A 262 3.68 -21.56 6.65
N PHE A 263 4.12 -21.42 7.90
CA PHE A 263 3.64 -22.26 9.00
C PHE A 263 2.11 -22.18 9.14
N TYR A 264 1.54 -20.98 9.15
CA TYR A 264 0.07 -20.84 9.26
C TYR A 264 -0.67 -21.23 7.97
N ASP A 265 -0.15 -20.94 6.78
CA ASP A 265 -0.76 -21.36 5.50
C ASP A 265 -0.86 -22.89 5.41
N LEU A 266 0.12 -23.62 5.96
CA LEU A 266 0.16 -25.09 5.98
C LEU A 266 -0.43 -25.71 7.26
N SER A 267 -0.94 -24.90 8.18
CA SER A 267 -1.49 -25.39 9.46
C SER A 267 -2.88 -26.05 9.31
N GLY A 268 -3.64 -25.66 8.29
CA GLY A 268 -5.07 -25.97 8.15
C GLY A 268 -6.00 -25.02 8.91
N LEU A 269 -5.46 -23.96 9.52
CA LEU A 269 -6.23 -22.93 10.21
C LEU A 269 -6.76 -21.87 9.24
N GLY A 270 -8.06 -21.58 9.35
CA GLY A 270 -8.73 -20.52 8.60
C GLY A 270 -9.17 -19.33 9.47
N ASN A 271 -10.10 -18.54 8.97
CA ASN A 271 -10.77 -17.53 9.77
C ASN A 271 -11.95 -18.13 10.54
N ASN A 272 -12.27 -17.55 11.70
CA ASN A 272 -13.27 -18.05 12.64
C ASN A 272 -13.05 -19.52 13.02
N TYR A 273 -11.79 -19.92 13.21
CA TYR A 273 -11.46 -21.29 13.59
C TYR A 273 -12.02 -21.61 14.98
N ASP A 274 -12.84 -22.65 15.03
CA ASP A 274 -13.32 -23.27 16.26
C ASP A 274 -13.15 -24.80 16.10
N PRO A 275 -12.42 -25.47 17.01
CA PRO A 275 -12.22 -26.91 16.98
C PRO A 275 -13.51 -27.74 16.87
N GLN A 276 -14.65 -27.23 17.37
CA GLN A 276 -15.94 -27.92 17.29
C GLN A 276 -16.43 -28.08 15.84
N TYR A 277 -16.04 -27.16 14.95
CA TYR A 277 -16.41 -27.17 13.54
C TYR A 277 -15.28 -27.68 12.64
N LEU A 278 -14.25 -28.33 13.19
CA LEU A 278 -13.10 -28.85 12.44
C LEU A 278 -13.51 -29.72 11.23
N HIS A 279 -14.60 -30.48 11.36
CA HIS A 279 -15.10 -31.34 10.29
C HIS A 279 -15.51 -30.58 9.01
N ILE A 280 -15.89 -29.31 9.13
CA ILE A 280 -16.25 -28.46 7.98
C ILE A 280 -14.98 -28.12 7.18
N PHE A 281 -13.90 -27.76 7.87
CA PHE A 281 -12.64 -27.39 7.23
C PHE A 281 -11.91 -28.61 6.67
N ALA A 282 -12.00 -29.75 7.36
CA ALA A 282 -11.24 -30.95 7.03
C ALA A 282 -11.62 -31.59 5.68
N GLU A 283 -12.81 -31.29 5.15
CA GLU A 283 -13.26 -31.79 3.84
C GLU A 283 -12.33 -31.38 2.69
N HIS A 284 -11.61 -30.27 2.85
CA HIS A 284 -10.73 -29.70 1.83
C HIS A 284 -9.24 -29.72 2.22
N PHE A 285 -8.84 -30.54 3.19
CA PHE A 285 -7.42 -30.64 3.58
C PHE A 285 -6.61 -31.58 2.68
N PHE A 286 -7.27 -32.60 2.11
CA PHE A 286 -6.61 -33.65 1.33
C PHE A 286 -7.54 -34.12 0.20
N PRO A 287 -7.00 -34.68 -0.91
CA PRO A 287 -5.58 -34.77 -1.30
C PRO A 287 -5.01 -33.44 -1.82
N TYR A 288 -3.70 -33.37 -2.11
CA TYR A 288 -3.02 -32.15 -2.59
C TYR A 288 -3.77 -31.43 -3.72
N LYS A 289 -4.19 -32.17 -4.76
CA LYS A 289 -4.90 -31.61 -5.92
C LYS A 289 -6.21 -30.86 -5.59
N ASP A 290 -6.85 -31.21 -4.47
CA ASP A 290 -8.14 -30.66 -4.04
C ASP A 290 -7.97 -29.86 -2.73
N SER A 291 -6.73 -29.69 -2.24
CA SER A 291 -6.44 -29.08 -0.94
C SER A 291 -6.55 -27.57 -1.00
N THR A 292 -7.21 -26.99 -0.01
CA THR A 292 -7.16 -25.54 0.27
C THR A 292 -5.98 -25.15 1.16
N VAL A 293 -5.29 -26.13 1.73
CA VAL A 293 -4.11 -25.94 2.60
C VAL A 293 -2.87 -26.17 1.74
N THR A 294 -2.45 -25.13 1.01
CA THR A 294 -1.29 -25.07 0.11
C THR A 294 -0.64 -23.70 0.26
N MET A 295 0.56 -23.46 -0.29
CA MET A 295 1.09 -22.09 -0.30
C MET A 295 0.59 -21.32 -1.52
N ALA A 296 0.27 -20.05 -1.31
CA ALA A 296 0.01 -19.16 -2.43
C ALA A 296 1.30 -18.95 -3.25
N PRO A 297 1.25 -18.96 -4.60
CA PRO A 297 2.45 -18.81 -5.44
C PRO A 297 3.27 -17.54 -5.16
N GLY A 298 2.61 -16.47 -4.70
CA GLY A 298 3.27 -15.23 -4.27
C GLY A 298 4.13 -15.40 -3.01
N ILE A 299 3.71 -16.23 -2.06
CA ILE A 299 4.48 -16.54 -0.84
C ILE A 299 5.68 -17.42 -1.19
N THR A 300 5.48 -18.44 -2.02
CA THR A 300 6.58 -19.27 -2.53
C THR A 300 7.63 -18.41 -3.23
N SER A 301 7.18 -17.50 -4.11
CA SER A 301 8.06 -16.56 -4.81
C SER A 301 8.79 -15.62 -3.84
N ALA A 302 8.11 -15.13 -2.80
CA ALA A 302 8.71 -14.26 -1.79
C ALA A 302 9.82 -14.96 -1.00
N VAL A 303 9.61 -16.21 -0.57
CA VAL A 303 10.63 -17.01 0.12
C VAL A 303 11.85 -17.26 -0.78
N MET A 304 11.62 -17.67 -2.03
CA MET A 304 12.71 -17.89 -3.00
C MET A 304 13.46 -16.58 -3.33
N ASN A 305 12.76 -15.43 -3.32
CA ASN A 305 13.41 -14.14 -3.46
C ASN A 305 14.32 -13.82 -2.26
N CYS A 306 13.88 -14.09 -1.02
CA CYS A 306 14.75 -13.96 0.15
C CYS A 306 15.98 -14.85 0.06
N GLN A 307 15.83 -16.10 -0.39
CA GLN A 307 16.94 -17.02 -0.62
C GLN A 307 17.99 -16.41 -1.56
N LYS A 308 17.54 -15.88 -2.69
CA LYS A 308 18.40 -15.25 -3.70
C LYS A 308 19.09 -13.99 -3.16
N GLU A 309 18.36 -13.09 -2.53
CA GLU A 309 18.90 -11.83 -2.00
C GLU A 309 19.93 -12.07 -0.87
N LEU A 310 19.76 -13.15 -0.09
CA LEU A 310 20.69 -13.56 0.96
C LEU A 310 21.80 -14.50 0.45
N ASN A 311 21.75 -14.91 -0.82
CA ASN A 311 22.66 -15.90 -1.41
C ASN A 311 22.75 -17.21 -0.59
N LEU A 312 21.59 -17.69 -0.11
CA LEU A 312 21.51 -18.93 0.67
C LEU A 312 21.46 -20.15 -0.24
N THR A 313 22.19 -21.19 0.15
CA THR A 313 21.98 -22.56 -0.34
C THR A 313 20.59 -23.09 0.07
N ASP A 314 20.14 -24.17 -0.57
CA ASP A 314 18.88 -24.82 -0.19
C ASP A 314 18.94 -25.31 1.27
N GLU A 315 20.08 -25.85 1.69
CA GLU A 315 20.30 -26.35 3.05
C GLU A 315 20.24 -25.23 4.09
N GLU A 316 20.83 -24.06 3.79
CA GLU A 316 20.76 -22.89 4.67
C GLU A 316 19.35 -22.33 4.75
N LEU A 317 18.62 -22.26 3.63
CA LEU A 317 17.21 -21.85 3.63
C LEU A 317 16.37 -22.82 4.46
N LYS A 318 16.55 -24.14 4.27
CA LYS A 318 15.88 -25.17 5.07
C LYS A 318 16.12 -24.97 6.55
N ALA A 319 17.37 -24.76 6.95
CA ALA A 319 17.75 -24.54 8.34
C ALA A 319 17.10 -23.28 8.92
N ALA A 320 17.11 -22.17 8.17
CA ALA A 320 16.52 -20.90 8.59
C ALA A 320 15.00 -20.99 8.79
N LEU A 321 14.28 -21.57 7.81
CA LEU A 321 12.83 -21.80 7.91
C LEU A 321 12.50 -22.70 9.11
N LEU A 322 13.24 -23.81 9.25
CA LEU A 322 13.00 -24.81 10.28
C LEU A 322 13.27 -24.28 11.69
N ASP A 323 14.35 -23.52 11.89
CA ASP A 323 14.67 -22.88 13.18
C ASP A 323 13.55 -21.96 13.66
N ARG A 324 12.98 -21.18 12.73
CA ARG A 324 11.84 -20.31 13.04
C ARG A 324 10.59 -21.11 13.35
N MET A 325 10.23 -22.07 12.49
CA MET A 325 8.99 -22.87 12.64
C MET A 325 8.97 -23.70 13.92
N LYS A 326 10.13 -24.21 14.38
CA LYS A 326 10.23 -24.98 15.64
C LYS A 326 9.89 -24.19 16.90
N ARG A 327 9.89 -22.86 16.83
CA ARG A 327 9.56 -21.96 17.94
C ARG A 327 8.08 -21.54 17.93
N LEU A 328 7.34 -21.94 16.90
CA LEU A 328 5.92 -21.61 16.74
C LEU A 328 5.05 -22.73 17.32
N SER A 329 3.83 -22.35 17.71
CA SER A 329 2.79 -23.26 18.17
C SER A 329 1.46 -22.79 17.62
N ALA A 330 0.63 -23.73 17.17
CA ALA A 330 -0.69 -23.49 16.62
C ALA A 330 -1.69 -24.52 17.17
N PRO A 331 -2.99 -24.16 17.32
CA PRO A 331 -4.01 -25.09 17.81
C PRO A 331 -4.24 -26.33 16.92
N LEU A 332 -3.91 -26.22 15.65
CA LEU A 332 -3.96 -27.31 14.67
C LEU A 332 -2.77 -27.16 13.73
N HIS A 333 -2.19 -28.28 13.33
CA HIS A 333 -1.18 -28.28 12.28
C HIS A 333 -1.24 -29.58 11.46
N LEU A 334 -1.45 -29.47 10.14
CA LEU A 334 -1.57 -30.64 9.27
C LEU A 334 -0.22 -31.30 8.98
N PHE A 335 0.81 -30.51 8.76
CA PHE A 335 2.17 -30.95 8.41
C PHE A 335 3.12 -30.80 9.61
N THR A 336 4.23 -31.54 9.66
CA THR A 336 5.30 -31.20 10.64
C THR A 336 6.10 -29.99 10.13
N PRO A 337 6.88 -29.29 10.98
CA PRO A 337 7.78 -28.23 10.51
C PRO A 337 8.71 -28.68 9.36
N GLU A 338 9.23 -29.90 9.43
CA GLU A 338 10.05 -30.48 8.36
C GLU A 338 9.25 -30.67 7.06
N GLU A 339 8.02 -31.18 7.16
CA GLU A 339 7.14 -31.34 6.00
C GLU A 339 6.73 -29.98 5.42
N CYS A 340 6.52 -28.94 6.25
CA CYS A 340 6.28 -27.59 5.76
C CYS A 340 7.45 -27.09 4.91
N VAL A 341 8.67 -27.22 5.42
CA VAL A 341 9.88 -26.82 4.69
C VAL A 341 9.98 -27.59 3.37
N ASP A 342 9.77 -28.90 3.38
CA ASP A 342 9.78 -29.71 2.16
C ASP A 342 8.72 -29.25 1.14
N ILE A 343 7.50 -28.92 1.59
CA ILE A 343 6.43 -28.39 0.74
C ILE A 343 6.85 -27.08 0.06
N VAL A 344 7.57 -26.18 0.74
CA VAL A 344 8.08 -24.93 0.13
C VAL A 344 8.89 -25.23 -1.14
N PHE A 345 9.80 -26.19 -1.09
CA PHE A 345 10.65 -26.54 -2.23
C PHE A 345 9.88 -27.33 -3.30
N MET A 346 9.01 -28.24 -2.87
CA MET A 346 8.25 -29.04 -3.82
C MET A 346 7.26 -28.17 -4.61
N GLU A 347 6.58 -27.22 -3.96
CA GLU A 347 5.71 -26.26 -4.64
C GLU A 347 6.50 -25.28 -5.52
N SER A 348 7.69 -24.82 -5.09
CA SER A 348 8.53 -23.94 -5.92
C SER A 348 9.06 -24.63 -7.19
N ARG A 349 9.19 -25.95 -7.17
CA ARG A 349 9.70 -26.78 -8.28
C ARG A 349 8.61 -27.49 -9.08
N GLY A 350 7.35 -27.42 -8.63
CA GLY A 350 6.24 -28.12 -9.27
C GLY A 350 6.28 -29.64 -9.11
N GLU A 351 6.86 -30.16 -8.02
CA GLU A 351 7.03 -31.59 -7.73
C GLU A 351 5.71 -32.24 -7.22
N THR A 352 4.70 -32.30 -8.08
CA THR A 352 3.34 -32.74 -7.73
C THR A 352 3.23 -34.18 -7.18
N ASP A 353 4.06 -35.10 -7.66
CA ASP A 353 4.10 -36.48 -7.14
C ASP A 353 4.62 -36.54 -5.69
N ALA A 354 5.66 -35.75 -5.39
CA ALA A 354 6.22 -35.65 -4.05
C ALA A 354 5.23 -35.01 -3.07
N LEU A 355 4.53 -33.95 -3.50
CA LEU A 355 3.45 -33.32 -2.74
C LEU A 355 2.31 -34.30 -2.46
N THR A 356 1.89 -35.08 -3.46
CA THR A 356 0.86 -36.11 -3.29
C THR A 356 1.22 -37.10 -2.18
N ASN A 357 2.49 -37.50 -2.10
CA ASN A 357 2.98 -38.41 -1.06
C ASN A 357 3.00 -37.76 0.34
N ILE A 358 3.48 -36.52 0.47
CA ILE A 358 3.46 -35.79 1.75
C ILE A 358 2.02 -35.61 2.26
N TYR A 359 1.08 -35.23 1.39
CA TYR A 359 -0.31 -35.05 1.77
C TYR A 359 -0.97 -36.37 2.16
N ALA A 360 -0.66 -37.48 1.47
CA ALA A 360 -1.14 -38.79 1.87
C ALA A 360 -0.64 -39.21 3.25
N LYS A 361 0.62 -38.91 3.58
CA LYS A 361 1.21 -39.15 4.90
C LYS A 361 0.54 -38.29 5.98
N ALA A 362 0.37 -36.99 5.73
CA ALA A 362 -0.30 -36.06 6.62
C ALA A 362 -1.76 -36.46 6.87
N ARG A 363 -2.49 -36.92 5.83
CA ARG A 363 -3.87 -37.44 5.95
C ARG A 363 -3.95 -38.65 6.89
N ARG A 364 -3.02 -39.59 6.80
CA ARG A 364 -2.97 -40.77 7.70
C ARG A 364 -2.79 -40.33 9.15
N ARG A 365 -1.87 -39.39 9.41
CA ARG A 365 -1.64 -38.81 10.75
C ARG A 365 -2.88 -38.06 11.25
N PHE A 366 -3.52 -37.27 10.40
CA PHE A 366 -4.75 -36.56 10.76
C PHE A 366 -5.87 -37.53 11.15
N LYS A 367 -6.11 -38.61 10.40
CA LYS A 367 -7.12 -39.62 10.71
C LYS A 367 -6.84 -40.39 12.00
N GLN A 368 -5.58 -40.55 12.39
CA GLN A 368 -5.22 -41.15 13.69
C GLN A 368 -5.61 -40.24 14.85
N ASN A 369 -5.43 -38.92 14.69
CA ASN A 369 -5.77 -37.94 15.72
C ASN A 369 -7.28 -37.61 15.75
N PHE A 370 -7.96 -37.72 14.60
CA PHE A 370 -9.37 -37.37 14.42
C PHE A 370 -10.16 -38.47 13.67
N PRO A 371 -10.33 -39.67 14.27
CA PRO A 371 -10.89 -40.84 13.57
C PRO A 371 -12.35 -40.67 13.11
N GLY A 372 -13.10 -39.74 13.73
CA GLY A 372 -14.50 -39.44 13.38
C GLY A 372 -14.68 -38.37 12.31
N ILE A 373 -13.62 -37.71 11.85
CA ILE A 373 -13.70 -36.61 10.89
C ILE A 373 -13.45 -37.12 9.47
N LYS A 374 -14.33 -36.76 8.54
CA LYS A 374 -14.15 -37.04 7.12
C LYS A 374 -13.14 -36.06 6.51
N CYS A 375 -12.14 -36.59 5.84
CA CYS A 375 -11.10 -35.91 5.07
C CYS A 375 -10.44 -36.89 4.12
#